data_AF-X0CDW3-F1
#
_entry.id   AF-X0CDW3-F1
#
_cell.length_a   1.000
_cell.length_b   1.000
_cell.length_c   1.000
_cell.angle_alpha   90.00
_cell.angle_beta   90.00
_cell.angle_gamma   90.00
#
_symmetry.space_group_name_H-M   'P 1'
#
loop_
_entity.id
_entity.type
_entity.pdbx_description
1 polymer ?
#
loop_
_entity_poly.entity_id
_entity_poly.type
_entity_poly.pdbx_seq_one_letter_code
_entity_poly.pdbx_strand_id
1 'polypeptide(L)'
;MTWISKTVTVTGLVLLAHACYSAQEHSVISSTAVHHGQPQPLATHSLPIDISIEALVATLIIVLGLVLGTPKLRPIKWHEWAGKIEREGEAGFQTGSGEVEKDYRGNPFSVLETRPGFIDIRKQRREFTSWVKADEK
;
A
#
# COMPACT_ATOMS: atom_id res chain seq x y z
N MET A 1 0.22 2.24 11.19
CA MET A 1 0.37 0.83 11.65
C MET A 1 0.70 -0.08 10.46
N THR A 2 1.72 0.28 9.68
CA THR A 2 2.09 -0.49 8.48
C THR A 2 2.73 -1.84 8.83
N TRP A 3 3.34 -1.94 10.01
CA TRP A 3 3.98 -3.17 10.47
C TRP A 3 2.95 -4.30 10.69
N ILE A 4 1.81 -4.03 11.33
CA ILE A 4 0.76 -5.02 11.57
C ILE A 4 0.16 -5.52 10.26
N SER A 5 -0.18 -4.62 9.34
CA SER A 5 -0.68 -5.02 8.02
C SER A 5 0.34 -5.88 7.28
N LYS A 6 1.61 -5.46 7.24
CA LYS A 6 2.69 -6.21 6.58
C LYS A 6 2.89 -7.58 7.20
N THR A 7 2.94 -7.69 8.53
CA THR A 7 3.12 -8.99 9.21
C THR A 7 1.93 -9.90 8.95
N VAL A 8 0.70 -9.40 9.03
CA VAL A 8 -0.52 -10.18 8.71
C VAL A 8 -0.49 -10.67 7.27
N THR A 9 -0.16 -9.81 6.30
CA THR A 9 -0.06 -10.21 4.88
C THR A 9 1.03 -11.26 4.66
N VAL A 10 2.22 -11.07 5.25
CA VAL A 10 3.33 -12.04 5.14
C VAL A 10 2.96 -13.39 5.75
N THR A 11 2.35 -13.40 6.95
CA THR A 11 1.88 -14.63 7.58
C THR A 11 0.85 -15.34 6.69
N GLY A 12 -0.11 -14.61 6.12
CA GLY A 12 -1.08 -15.16 5.17
C GLY A 12 -0.42 -15.76 3.92
N LEU A 13 0.60 -15.12 3.37
CA LEU A 13 1.35 -15.65 2.22
C LEU A 13 2.11 -16.93 2.56
N VAL A 14 2.72 -17.01 3.74
CA VAL A 14 3.39 -18.24 4.20
C VAL A 14 2.40 -19.39 4.35
N LEU A 15 1.22 -19.13 4.95
CA LEU A 15 0.16 -20.14 5.06
C LEU A 15 -0.36 -20.58 3.69
N LEU A 16 -0.53 -19.65 2.75
CA LEU A 16 -0.97 -19.97 1.40
C LEU A 16 0.06 -20.83 0.67
N ALA A 17 1.36 -20.49 0.78
CA ALA A 17 2.44 -21.28 0.20
C ALA A 17 2.45 -22.70 0.79
N HIS A 18 2.21 -22.84 2.10
CA HIS A 18 2.09 -24.14 2.75
C HIS A 18 0.91 -24.96 2.19
N ALA A 19 -0.29 -24.37 2.08
CA ALA A 19 -1.45 -25.05 1.51
C ALA A 19 -1.23 -25.46 0.03
N CYS A 20 -0.57 -24.60 -0.76
CA CYS A 20 -0.19 -24.94 -2.14
C CYS A 20 0.79 -26.12 -2.21
N TYR A 21 1.76 -26.16 -1.30
CA TYR A 21 2.71 -27.25 -1.21
C TYR A 21 2.02 -28.57 -0.82
N SER A 22 1.13 -28.55 0.18
CA SER A 22 0.32 -29.71 0.56
C SER A 22 -0.56 -30.22 -0.58
N ALA A 23 -1.17 -29.31 -1.36
CA ALA A 23 -1.94 -29.66 -2.54
C ALA A 23 -1.09 -30.34 -3.62
N GLN A 24 0.14 -29.85 -3.83
CA GLN A 24 1.09 -30.45 -4.76
C GLN A 24 1.49 -31.86 -4.32
N GLU A 25 1.90 -32.05 -3.05
CA GLU A 25 2.25 -33.37 -2.54
C GLU A 25 1.09 -34.36 -2.69
N HIS A 26 -0.13 -33.94 -2.32
CA HIS A 26 -1.32 -34.75 -2.50
C HIS A 26 -1.53 -35.13 -3.97
N SER A 27 -1.41 -34.18 -4.90
CA SER A 27 -1.56 -34.45 -6.34
C SER A 27 -0.50 -35.44 -6.88
N VAL A 28 0.75 -35.31 -6.44
CA VAL A 28 1.85 -36.20 -6.85
C VAL A 28 1.63 -37.62 -6.31
N ILE A 29 1.22 -37.77 -5.05
CA ILE A 29 0.94 -39.09 -4.46
C ILE A 29 -0.30 -39.72 -5.11
N SER A 30 -1.38 -38.96 -5.31
CA SER A 30 -2.58 -39.47 -5.96
C SER A 30 -2.32 -39.93 -7.40
N SER A 31 -1.52 -39.16 -8.17
CA SER A 31 -1.19 -39.52 -9.56
C SER A 31 -0.29 -40.76 -9.65
N THR A 32 0.68 -40.92 -8.76
CA THR A 32 1.55 -42.10 -8.71
C THR A 32 0.82 -43.36 -8.26
N ALA A 33 -0.11 -43.25 -7.30
CA ALA A 33 -0.94 -44.38 -6.86
C ALA A 33 -1.86 -44.91 -7.97
N VAL A 34 -2.40 -44.04 -8.83
CA VAL A 34 -3.19 -44.43 -10.01
C VAL A 34 -2.33 -45.18 -11.03
N HIS A 35 -1.08 -44.76 -11.23
CA HIS A 35 -0.15 -45.44 -12.14
C HIS A 35 0.27 -46.83 -11.67
N HIS A 36 0.26 -47.11 -10.37
CA HIS A 36 0.63 -48.42 -9.80
C HIS A 36 -0.54 -49.43 -9.72
N GLY A 37 -1.70 -49.13 -10.33
CA GLY A 37 -2.78 -50.12 -10.51
C GLY A 37 -3.51 -50.54 -9.24
N GLN A 38 -3.36 -49.80 -8.13
CA GLN A 38 -4.20 -50.01 -6.95
C GLN A 38 -5.63 -49.50 -7.26
N PRO A 39 -6.68 -50.32 -7.02
CA PRO A 39 -8.05 -49.87 -7.17
C PRO A 39 -8.35 -48.84 -6.08
N GLN A 40 -8.20 -47.56 -6.43
CA GLN A 40 -8.74 -46.47 -5.63
C GLN A 40 -10.28 -46.61 -5.67
N PRO A 41 -10.98 -46.62 -4.52
CA PRO A 41 -12.42 -46.49 -4.54
C PRO A 41 -12.77 -45.21 -5.29
N LEU A 42 -13.97 -45.18 -5.88
CA LEU A 42 -14.56 -44.12 -6.70
C LEU A 42 -14.74 -42.78 -5.94
N ALA A 43 -13.74 -42.34 -5.17
CA ALA A 43 -13.64 -41.06 -4.54
C ALA A 43 -13.09 -40.11 -5.60
N THR A 44 -13.96 -39.20 -6.01
CA THR A 44 -13.66 -38.02 -6.81
C THR A 44 -12.25 -37.49 -6.56
N HIS A 45 -11.53 -37.11 -7.63
CA HIS A 45 -10.26 -36.37 -7.63
C HIS A 45 -10.40 -34.95 -6.99
N SER A 46 -11.11 -34.85 -5.87
CA SER A 46 -11.34 -33.64 -5.11
C SER A 46 -10.23 -33.47 -4.10
N LEU A 47 -9.71 -32.26 -4.00
CA LEU A 47 -8.73 -31.89 -2.99
C LEU A 47 -9.30 -32.17 -1.59
N PRO A 48 -8.49 -32.69 -0.65
CA PRO A 48 -8.87 -32.80 0.74
C PRO A 48 -9.44 -31.49 1.31
N ILE A 49 -10.46 -31.63 2.16
CA ILE A 49 -11.22 -30.50 2.69
C ILE A 49 -10.39 -29.60 3.61
N ASP A 50 -9.44 -30.18 4.34
CA ASP A 50 -8.47 -29.49 5.18
C ASP A 50 -7.60 -28.54 4.34
N ILE A 51 -6.99 -29.01 3.25
CA ILE A 51 -6.17 -28.19 2.34
C ILE A 51 -7.00 -27.05 1.74
N SER A 52 -8.25 -27.33 1.39
CA SER A 52 -9.18 -26.33 0.86
C SER A 52 -9.51 -25.25 1.89
N ILE A 53 -9.77 -25.62 3.14
CA ILE A 53 -10.05 -24.69 4.24
C ILE A 53 -8.80 -23.85 4.57
N GLU A 54 -7.62 -24.47 4.64
CA GLU A 54 -6.36 -23.77 4.88
C GLU A 54 -6.11 -22.69 3.82
N ALA A 55 -6.31 -23.01 2.54
CA ALA A 55 -6.14 -22.05 1.45
C ALA A 55 -7.15 -20.89 1.53
N LEU A 56 -8.41 -21.17 1.88
CA LEU A 56 -9.44 -20.14 2.08
C LEU A 56 -9.09 -19.22 3.25
N VAL A 57 -8.70 -19.79 4.39
CA VAL A 57 -8.32 -19.02 5.58
C VAL A 57 -7.07 -18.18 5.29
N ALA A 58 -6.05 -18.74 4.64
CA ALA A 58 -4.86 -18.00 4.23
C ALA A 58 -5.22 -16.82 3.31
N THR A 59 -6.12 -17.03 2.34
CA THR A 59 -6.60 -15.98 1.45
C THR A 59 -7.32 -14.87 2.21
N LEU A 60 -8.19 -15.22 3.17
CA LEU A 60 -8.87 -14.23 4.02
C LEU A 60 -7.88 -13.40 4.85
N ILE A 61 -6.85 -14.05 5.42
CA ILE A 61 -5.79 -13.35 6.18
C ILE A 61 -5.02 -12.38 5.27
N ILE A 62 -4.69 -12.78 4.05
CA ILE A 62 -4.02 -11.91 3.06
C ILE A 62 -4.88 -10.69 2.76
N VAL A 63 -6.16 -10.90 2.41
CA VAL A 63 -7.10 -9.82 2.10
C VAL A 63 -7.24 -8.87 3.30
N LEU A 64 -7.37 -9.41 4.51
CA LEU A 64 -7.44 -8.61 5.73
C LEU A 64 -6.17 -7.76 5.92
N GLY A 65 -4.99 -8.37 5.76
CA GLY A 65 -3.70 -7.66 5.85
C GLY A 65 -3.59 -6.54 4.82
N LEU A 66 -4.02 -6.77 3.58
CA LEU A 66 -4.03 -5.76 2.51
C LEU A 66 -4.98 -4.61 2.82
N VAL A 67 -6.21 -4.91 3.26
CA VAL A 67 -7.21 -3.89 3.62
C VAL A 67 -6.72 -3.04 4.79
N LEU A 68 -6.15 -3.66 5.84
CA LEU A 68 -5.57 -2.94 6.98
C LEU A 68 -4.36 -2.07 6.60
N GLY A 69 -3.71 -2.38 5.48
CA GLY A 69 -2.57 -1.64 4.95
C GLY A 69 -2.95 -0.43 4.11
N THR A 70 -4.24 -0.27 3.78
CA THR A 70 -4.68 0.83 2.92
C THR A 70 -4.49 2.19 3.60
N PRO A 71 -4.04 3.22 2.86
CA PRO A 71 -3.98 4.57 3.37
C PRO A 71 -5.40 5.08 3.66
N LYS A 72 -5.53 5.97 4.65
CA LYS A 72 -6.83 6.56 4.98
C LYS A 72 -7.34 7.35 3.77
N LEU A 73 -8.63 7.19 3.47
CA LEU A 73 -9.29 7.97 2.43
C LEU A 73 -9.22 9.47 2.74
N ARG A 74 -9.02 10.25 1.69
CA ARG A 74 -8.97 11.71 1.79
C ARG A 74 -10.38 12.29 1.76
N PRO A 75 -10.61 13.44 2.43
CA PRO A 75 -11.88 14.13 2.32
C PRO A 75 -12.15 14.53 0.87
N ILE A 76 -13.37 14.26 0.40
CA ILE A 76 -13.81 14.61 -0.96
C ILE A 76 -14.05 16.12 -1.09
N LYS A 77 -14.43 16.77 0.02
CA LYS A 77 -14.73 18.20 0.03
C LYS A 77 -13.45 19.02 0.10
N TRP A 78 -13.26 19.88 -0.89
CA TRP A 78 -12.09 20.74 -1.01
C TRP A 78 -11.89 21.68 0.19
N HIS A 79 -12.96 22.18 0.82
CA HIS A 79 -12.82 23.05 2.00
C HIS A 79 -12.28 22.30 3.23
N GLU A 80 -12.69 21.03 3.42
CA GLU A 80 -12.20 20.20 4.52
C GLU A 80 -10.75 19.80 4.28
N TRP A 81 -10.41 19.49 3.02
CA TRP A 81 -9.04 19.18 2.61
C TRP A 81 -8.10 20.39 2.76
N ALA A 82 -8.49 21.56 2.24
CA ALA A 82 -7.70 22.78 2.34
C ALA A 82 -7.50 23.19 3.81
N GLY A 83 -8.57 23.18 4.61
CA GLY A 83 -8.46 23.49 6.04
C GLY A 83 -7.59 22.49 6.82
N LYS A 84 -7.59 21.21 6.42
CA LYS A 84 -6.67 20.21 7.00
C LYS A 84 -5.21 20.48 6.62
N ILE A 85 -4.94 20.82 5.36
CA ILE A 85 -3.59 21.17 4.88
C ILE A 85 -3.06 22.42 5.59
N GLU A 86 -3.88 23.46 5.74
CA GLU A 86 -3.46 24.70 6.42
C GLU A 86 -3.15 24.45 7.90
N ARG A 87 -3.94 23.59 8.57
CA ARG A 87 -3.76 23.29 9.99
C ARG A 87 -2.57 22.37 10.27
N GLU A 88 -2.40 21.33 9.46
CA GLU A 88 -1.43 20.27 9.75
C GLU A 88 -0.12 20.41 8.94
N GLY A 89 -0.12 21.25 7.90
CA GLY A 89 1.02 21.48 7.01
C GLY A 89 1.54 20.19 6.38
N GLU A 90 2.78 20.20 5.90
CA GLU A 90 3.44 18.98 5.39
C GLU A 90 3.69 17.94 6.49
N ALA A 91 3.84 18.39 7.74
CA ALA A 91 4.06 17.54 8.90
C ALA A 91 2.88 16.57 9.17
N GLY A 92 1.65 16.99 8.88
CA GLY A 92 0.45 16.15 8.99
C GLY A 92 0.35 15.02 7.98
N PHE A 93 1.14 15.09 6.91
CA PHE A 93 1.15 14.11 5.82
C PHE A 93 2.48 13.36 5.76
N GLN A 94 3.24 13.32 6.86
CA GLN A 94 4.41 12.46 6.94
C GLN A 94 3.97 11.01 7.14
N THR A 95 4.57 10.14 6.33
CA THR A 95 4.54 8.70 6.53
C THR A 95 5.27 8.37 7.84
N GLY A 96 5.00 7.22 8.45
CA GLY A 96 5.72 6.78 9.66
C GLY A 96 7.25 6.68 9.52
N SER A 97 7.80 6.84 8.31
CA SER A 97 9.22 6.95 8.00
C SER A 97 9.76 8.40 7.99
N GLY A 98 8.92 9.41 8.23
CA GLY A 98 9.27 10.84 8.15
C GLY A 98 9.23 11.42 6.73
N GLU A 99 8.99 10.59 5.70
CA GLU A 99 8.83 11.05 4.32
C GLU A 99 7.42 11.59 4.09
N VAL A 100 7.31 12.72 3.39
CA VAL A 100 6.01 13.24 2.95
C VAL A 100 5.30 12.20 2.08
N GLU A 101 4.03 11.97 2.35
CA GLU A 101 3.17 11.05 1.60
C GLU A 101 3.31 11.33 0.10
N LYS A 102 3.68 10.31 -0.70
CA LYS A 102 3.93 10.45 -2.15
C LYS A 102 2.80 11.13 -2.92
N ASP A 103 1.58 10.95 -2.44
CA ASP A 103 0.38 11.49 -3.07
C ASP A 103 0.02 12.89 -2.54
N TYR A 104 0.81 13.48 -1.64
CA TYR A 104 0.60 14.84 -1.15
C TYR A 104 0.75 15.84 -2.31
N ARG A 105 -0.33 16.56 -2.60
CA ARG A 105 -0.38 17.54 -3.70
C ARG A 105 -0.37 19.00 -3.22
N GLY A 106 -0.15 19.23 -1.94
CA GLY A 106 -0.15 20.59 -1.36
C GLY A 106 -1.52 21.26 -1.37
N ASN A 107 -1.54 22.56 -1.02
CA ASN A 107 -2.75 23.38 -1.05
C ASN A 107 -3.29 23.46 -2.50
N PRO A 108 -4.53 23.00 -2.76
CA PRO A 108 -5.15 23.09 -4.08
C PRO A 108 -5.29 24.52 -4.61
N PHE A 109 -5.43 25.49 -3.70
CA PHE A 109 -5.59 26.91 -4.02
C PHE A 109 -4.27 27.69 -4.01
N SER A 110 -3.13 27.00 -3.83
CA SER A 110 -1.80 27.62 -3.81
C SER A 110 -1.54 28.52 -5.03
N VAL A 111 -2.03 28.16 -6.22
CA VAL A 111 -1.88 28.95 -7.44
C VAL A 111 -2.66 30.27 -7.37
N LEU A 112 -3.83 30.29 -6.72
CA LEU A 112 -4.65 31.49 -6.57
C LEU A 112 -4.10 32.43 -5.49
N GLU A 113 -3.43 31.88 -4.49
CA GLU A 113 -2.76 32.62 -3.42
C GLU A 113 -1.42 33.21 -3.88
N THR A 114 -0.56 32.38 -4.48
CA THR A 114 0.78 32.78 -4.93
C THR A 114 0.76 33.57 -6.24
N ARG A 115 -0.30 33.43 -7.04
CA ARG A 115 -0.53 34.14 -8.30
C ARG A 115 0.75 34.26 -9.14
N PRO A 116 1.35 33.13 -9.57
CA PRO A 116 2.66 33.14 -10.21
C PRO A 116 2.74 34.04 -11.45
N GLY A 117 1.62 34.21 -12.17
CA GLY A 117 1.54 35.10 -13.33
C GLY A 117 1.53 36.60 -13.03
N PHE A 118 1.34 37.02 -11.76
CA PHE A 118 1.27 38.42 -11.35
C PHE A 118 2.48 38.85 -10.49
N ILE A 119 3.53 38.03 -10.44
CA ILE A 119 4.73 38.34 -9.68
C ILE A 119 5.50 39.49 -10.36
N ASP A 120 5.95 40.47 -9.57
CA ASP A 120 6.89 41.49 -10.06
C ASP A 120 8.29 40.89 -10.22
N ILE A 121 8.57 40.41 -11.42
CA ILE A 121 9.85 39.81 -11.81
C ILE A 121 11.00 40.80 -11.63
N ARG A 122 10.78 42.11 -11.81
CA ARG A 122 11.84 43.12 -11.68
C ARG A 122 12.20 43.33 -10.22
N LYS A 123 11.21 43.34 -9.32
CA LYS A 123 11.44 43.40 -7.88
C LYS A 123 12.20 42.18 -7.38
N GLN A 124 11.76 40.96 -7.73
CA GLN A 124 12.45 39.74 -7.32
C GLN A 124 13.92 39.69 -7.78
N ARG A 125 14.21 40.13 -9.02
CA ARG A 125 15.60 40.19 -9.51
C ARG A 125 16.47 41.16 -8.70
N ARG A 126 15.92 42.31 -8.30
CA ARG A 126 16.64 43.27 -7.44
C ARG A 126 16.91 42.69 -6.07
N GLU A 127 15.90 42.08 -5.44
CA GLU A 127 16.02 41.45 -4.12
C GLU A 127 17.06 40.32 -4.14
N PHE A 128 17.01 39.45 -5.14
CA PHE A 128 18.03 38.40 -5.33
C PHE A 128 19.43 38.98 -5.48
N THR A 129 19.59 40.02 -6.31
CA THR A 129 20.89 40.69 -6.50
C THR A 129 21.41 41.32 -5.21
N SER A 130 20.53 41.95 -4.42
CA SER A 130 20.93 42.51 -3.12
C SER A 130 21.30 41.43 -2.11
N TRP A 131 20.62 40.29 -2.13
CA TRP A 131 20.91 39.16 -1.25
C TRP A 131 22.28 38.55 -1.57
N VAL A 132 22.60 38.28 -2.84
CA VAL A 132 23.92 37.77 -3.25
C VAL A 132 25.04 38.72 -2.83
N LYS A 133 24.86 40.03 -3.02
CA LYS A 133 25.84 41.05 -2.61
C LYS A 133 26.01 41.19 -1.09
N ALA A 134 25.00 40.80 -0.31
CA ALA A 134 25.07 40.80 1.14
C ALA A 134 25.83 39.56 1.67
N ASP A 135 25.79 38.45 0.94
CA ASP A 135 26.52 37.22 1.28
C ASP A 135 28.03 37.30 0.94
N GLU A 136 28.41 38.17 0.00
CA GLU A 136 29.82 38.46 -0.36
C GLU A 136 30.54 39.42 0.62
N LYS A 137 29.86 39.92 1.66
CA LYS A 137 30.41 40.85 2.66
C LYS A 137 30.64 40.16 4.01
#